data_AF-A0A961NK21-F1
#
_entry.id   AF-A0A961NK21-F1
#
_cell.length_a   1.000
_cell.length_b   1.000
_cell.length_c   1.000
_cell.angle_alpha   90.00
_cell.angle_beta   90.00
_cell.angle_gamma   90.00
#
_symmetry.space_group_name_H-M   'P 1'
#
loop_
_entity.id
_entity.type
_entity.pdbx_description
1 polymer ?
#
loop_
_entity_poly.entity_id
_entity_poly.type
_entity_poly.pdbx_seq_one_letter_code
_entity_poly.pdbx_strand_id
1 'polypeptide(L)' 'MSEIQKEDVLLKVLGREELTAAEREFVKAHIDRFLTHFQGDPDEEQFVAYLKNIRDS' A
#
# COMPACT_ATOMS: atom_id res chain seq x y z
N MET A 1 -15.25 -6.77 16.80
CA MET A 1 -14.81 -6.37 15.45
C MET A 1 -13.34 -6.76 15.33
N SER A 2 -12.96 -7.48 14.29
CA SER A 2 -11.58 -7.93 14.10
C SER A 2 -10.67 -6.70 13.94
N GLU A 3 -9.67 -6.58 14.80
CA GLU A 3 -8.66 -5.53 14.71
C GLU A 3 -7.85 -5.74 13.42
N ILE A 4 -7.73 -4.70 12.59
CA ILE A 4 -6.90 -4.78 11.37
C ILE A 4 -5.45 -4.94 11.81
N GLN A 5 -4.87 -6.10 11.53
CA GLN A 5 -3.45 -6.36 11.75
C GLN A 5 -2.66 -5.60 10.69
N LYS A 6 -2.08 -4.46 11.08
CA LYS A 6 -1.37 -3.56 10.16
C LYS A 6 -0.22 -4.26 9.43
N GLU A 7 0.43 -5.20 10.10
CA GLU A 7 1.52 -6.01 9.56
C GLU A 7 1.04 -6.90 8.41
N ASP A 8 -0.10 -7.56 8.55
CA ASP A 8 -0.70 -8.37 7.47
C ASP A 8 -1.06 -7.52 6.25
N VAL A 9 -1.60 -6.31 6.48
CA VAL A 9 -1.92 -5.40 5.38
C VAL A 9 -0.66 -4.97 4.63
N LEU A 10 0.43 -4.72 5.36
CA LEU A 10 1.71 -4.37 4.74
C LEU A 10 2.30 -5.52 3.95
N LEU A 11 2.26 -6.73 4.49
CA LEU A 11 2.71 -7.94 3.79
C LEU A 11 1.91 -8.15 2.50
N LYS A 12 0.58 -7.97 2.55
CA LYS A 12 -0.27 -8.03 1.35
C LYS A 12 0.08 -6.97 0.31
N VAL A 13 0.30 -5.73 0.73
CA VAL A 13 0.72 -4.63 -0.17
C VAL A 13 2.05 -4.96 -0.84
N LEU A 14 3.04 -5.41 -0.08
CA LEU A 14 4.36 -5.82 -0.59
C LEU A 14 4.25 -7.03 -1.52
N GLY A 15 3.38 -7.98 -1.19
CA GLY A 15 3.06 -9.17 -2.00
C GLY A 15 2.15 -8.90 -3.20
N ARG A 16 1.65 -7.66 -3.35
CA ARG A 16 0.64 -7.27 -4.36
C ARG A 16 -0.63 -8.13 -4.31
N GLU A 17 -1.00 -8.56 -3.12
CA GLU A 17 -2.20 -9.35 -2.86
C GLU A 17 -3.48 -8.50 -2.92
N GLU A 18 -4.62 -9.19 -2.96
CA GLU A 18 -5.92 -8.53 -3.00
C GLU A 18 -6.29 -7.96 -1.62
N LEU A 19 -6.52 -6.65 -1.57
CA LEU A 19 -6.90 -5.92 -0.36
C LEU A 19 -8.41 -5.73 -0.29
N THR A 20 -8.98 -5.99 0.87
CA THR A 20 -10.37 -5.66 1.20
C THR A 20 -10.57 -4.13 1.26
N ALA A 21 -11.83 -3.68 1.25
CA ALA A 21 -12.14 -2.24 1.30
C ALA A 21 -11.53 -1.54 2.54
N ALA A 22 -11.62 -2.17 3.72
CA ALA A 22 -11.07 -1.61 4.96
C ALA A 22 -9.54 -1.55 4.94
N GLU A 23 -8.87 -2.56 4.37
CA GLU A 23 -7.41 -2.58 4.21
C GLU A 23 -6.96 -1.52 3.20
N ARG A 24 -7.70 -1.33 2.10
CA ARG A 24 -7.41 -0.24 1.14
C ARG A 24 -7.52 1.13 1.79
N GLU A 25 -8.55 1.38 2.60
CA GLU A 25 -8.66 2.65 3.33
C GLU A 25 -7.48 2.86 4.29
N PHE A 26 -7.05 1.80 4.99
CA PHE A 26 -5.87 1.86 5.85
C PHE A 26 -4.60 2.21 5.06
N VAL A 27 -4.38 1.55 3.91
CA VAL A 27 -3.23 1.80 3.04
C VAL A 27 -3.27 3.21 2.48
N LYS A 28 -4.42 3.66 1.97
CA LYS A 28 -4.64 5.04 1.49
C LYS A 28 -4.29 6.08 2.55
N ALA A 29 -4.71 5.88 3.80
CA ALA A 29 -4.40 6.79 4.90
C ALA A 29 -2.90 6.92 5.20
N HIS A 30 -2.09 5.94 4.78
CA HIS A 30 -0.63 5.92 5.00
C HIS A 30 0.18 6.00 3.69
N ILE A 31 -0.49 6.17 2.54
CA ILE A 31 0.10 5.97 1.22
C ILE A 31 1.18 6.99 0.89
N ASP A 32 1.02 8.23 1.35
CA ASP A 32 1.99 9.29 1.14
C ASP A 32 3.33 8.99 1.81
N ARG A 33 3.34 8.31 2.96
CA ARG A 33 4.59 7.85 3.59
C ARG A 33 5.27 6.77 2.77
N PHE A 34 4.52 5.81 2.23
CA PHE A 34 5.09 4.77 1.37
C PHE A 34 5.66 5.38 0.10
N LEU A 35 4.88 6.22 -0.59
CA LEU A 35 5.35 6.91 -1.78
C LEU A 35 6.61 7.73 -1.49
N THR A 36 6.68 8.47 -0.40
CA THR A 36 7.90 9.26 -0.05
C THR A 36 9.14 8.38 0.14
N HIS A 37 8.97 7.16 0.66
CA HIS A 37 10.09 6.25 0.92
C HIS A 37 10.62 5.58 -0.35
N PHE A 38 9.71 5.20 -1.26
CA PHE A 38 10.07 4.44 -2.48
C PHE A 38 10.20 5.33 -3.73
N GLN A 39 9.66 6.54 -3.73
CA GLN A 39 9.77 7.52 -4.83
C GLN A 39 11.19 8.09 -4.87
N GLY A 40 12.09 7.33 -5.48
CA GLY A 40 13.51 7.67 -5.59
C GLY A 40 14.36 6.46 -5.91
N ASP A 41 13.84 5.25 -5.67
CA ASP A 41 14.47 4.01 -6.09
C ASP A 41 13.95 3.59 -7.47
N PRO A 42 14.80 3.56 -8.52
CA PRO A 42 14.40 3.14 -9.85
C PRO A 42 13.96 1.67 -9.90
N ASP A 43 14.44 0.81 -8.99
CA ASP A 43 14.03 -0.59 -8.93
C ASP A 43 12.59 -0.76 -8.39
N GLU A 44 12.08 0.26 -7.71
CA GLU A 44 10.74 0.28 -7.10
C GLU A 44 9.69 1.03 -7.94
N GLU A 45 10.00 1.45 -9.17
CA GLU A 45 9.06 2.20 -10.03
C GLU A 45 7.71 1.49 -10.20
N GLN A 46 7.73 0.16 -10.37
CA GLN A 46 6.51 -0.64 -10.50
C GLN A 46 5.70 -0.67 -9.20
N PHE A 47 6.38 -0.72 -8.06
CA PHE A 47 5.73 -0.72 -6.75
C PHE A 47 5.13 0.64 -6.44
N VAL A 48 5.85 1.73 -6.75
CA VAL A 48 5.35 3.10 -6.67
C VAL A 48 4.13 3.30 -7.57
N ALA A 49 4.12 2.75 -8.79
CA ALA A 49 2.96 2.79 -9.67
C ALA A 49 1.75 2.04 -9.09
N TYR A 50 1.98 0.88 -8.47
CA TYR A 50 0.94 0.12 -7.76
C TYR A 50 0.35 0.92 -6.59
N LEU A 51 1.19 1.54 -5.75
CA LEU A 51 0.74 2.40 -4.65
C LEU A 51 -0.06 3.60 -5.16
N LYS A 52 0.35 4.23 -6.27
CA LYS A 52 -0.43 5.31 -6.91
C LYS A 52 -1.80 4.83 -7.38
N ASN A 53 -1.88 3.65 -8.00
CA ASN A 53 -3.16 3.06 -8.40
C ASN A 53 -4.08 2.80 -7.20
N ILE A 54 -3.55 2.37 -6.05
CA ILE A 54 -4.35 2.22 -4.83
C ILE A 54 -4.87 3.57 -4.35
N ARG A 55 -4.06 4.64 -4.43
CA ARG A 55 -4.46 5.99 -4.00
C ARG A 55 -5.59 6.55 -4.87
N ASP A 56 -5.49 6.37 -6.18
CA ASP A 56 -6.36 7.01 -7.17
C ASP A 56 -7.63 6.17 -7.48
N SER A 57 -7.66 4.89 -7.08
CA SER A 57 -8.85 4.00 -7.13
C SER A 57 -9.85 4.30 -6.03
#